data_AF-A0A9K3I7B2-F1
#
_entry.id   AF-A0A9K3I7B2-F1
#
_cell.length_a   1.000
_cell.length_b   1.000
_cell.length_c   1.000
_cell.angle_alpha   90.00
_cell.angle_beta   90.00
_cell.angle_gamma   90.00
#
_symmetry.space_group_name_H-M   'P 1'
#
loop_
_entity.id
_entity.type
_entity.pdbx_description
1 polymer ?
#
loop_
_entity_poly.entity_id
_entity_poly.type
_entity_poly.pdbx_seq_one_letter_code
_entity_poly.pdbx_strand_id
1 'polypeptide(L)'
;MAGEDHFRIPDPVSRMARLHEGLKDLTVRFSHLDPPLQITNGTRRERRERKGKAGFRYALTSWKKFMKAGMIKVCDQVHFSFNENDQVLTVERVVPYVRRTN
;
A
#
# COMPACT_ATOMS: atom_id res chain seq x y z
N MET A 1 15.78 -14.21 -1.34
CA MET A 1 15.36 -13.56 -2.58
C MET A 1 15.02 -12.12 -2.25
N ALA A 2 16.01 -11.23 -2.34
CA ALA A 2 15.86 -9.80 -2.11
C ALA A 2 15.54 -9.15 -3.46
N GLY A 3 14.44 -8.41 -3.56
CA GLY A 3 14.13 -7.66 -4.78
C GLY A 3 12.66 -7.60 -5.21
N GLU A 4 11.71 -8.10 -4.43
CA GLU A 4 10.33 -7.68 -4.62
C GLU A 4 10.13 -6.38 -3.83
N ASP A 5 10.17 -5.25 -4.54
CA ASP A 5 9.76 -3.94 -4.03
C ASP A 5 8.29 -4.03 -3.59
N HIS A 6 8.07 -4.50 -2.36
CA HIS A 6 6.75 -4.56 -1.77
C HIS A 6 6.22 -3.15 -1.55
N PHE A 7 4.90 -2.97 -1.71
CA PHE A 7 4.27 -1.76 -1.19
C PHE A 7 4.38 -1.75 0.32
N ARG A 8 5.16 -0.80 0.81
CA ARG A 8 5.26 -0.57 2.23
C ARG A 8 4.03 0.22 2.62
N ILE A 9 3.18 -0.40 3.43
CA ILE A 9 2.07 0.30 4.04
C ILE A 9 2.68 1.38 4.95
N PRO A 10 2.30 2.66 4.79
CA PRO A 10 2.80 3.72 5.64
C PRO A 10 2.55 3.40 7.12
N ASP A 11 3.51 3.75 7.99
CA ASP A 11 3.39 3.52 9.44
C ASP A 11 2.05 4.04 10.03
N PRO A 12 1.50 5.22 9.65
CA PRO A 12 0.18 5.66 10.09
C PRO A 12 -0.94 4.71 9.69
N VAL A 13 -0.99 4.29 8.42
CA VAL A 13 -2.00 3.37 7.90
C VAL A 13 -1.91 2.02 8.60
N SER A 14 -0.69 1.50 8.82
CA SER A 14 -0.51 0.22 9.52
C SER A 14 -0.97 0.24 10.98
N ARG A 15 -0.89 1.41 11.65
CA ARG A 15 -1.39 1.60 13.01
C ARG A 15 -2.91 1.69 13.03
N MET A 16 -3.50 2.51 12.16
CA MET A 16 -4.97 2.64 12.03
C MET A 16 -5.61 1.32 11.57
N ALA A 17 -4.93 0.57 10.72
CA ALA A 17 -5.34 -0.77 10.28
C ALA A 17 -5.08 -1.88 11.32
N ARG A 18 -4.54 -1.52 12.50
CA ARG A 18 -4.26 -2.44 13.61
C ARG A 18 -3.49 -3.71 13.21
N LEU A 19 -2.61 -3.59 12.19
CA LEU A 19 -1.83 -4.73 11.66
C LEU A 19 -0.84 -5.31 12.67
N HIS A 20 -0.55 -4.54 13.74
CA HIS A 20 0.27 -4.96 14.86
C HIS A 20 -0.44 -5.90 15.84
N GLU A 21 -1.77 -5.88 15.89
CA GLU A 21 -2.56 -6.81 16.71
C GLU A 21 -2.77 -8.15 16.00
N GLY A 22 -2.78 -8.14 14.67
CA GLY A 22 -2.86 -9.34 13.83
C GLY A 22 -2.80 -8.98 12.35
N LEU A 23 -2.19 -9.83 11.55
CA LEU A 23 -2.21 -9.67 10.10
C LEU A 23 -3.64 -9.86 9.61
N LYS A 24 -4.18 -8.80 9.01
CA LYS A 24 -5.53 -8.76 8.43
C LYS A 24 -5.45 -8.41 6.96
N ASP A 25 -6.43 -8.83 6.20
CA ASP A 25 -6.57 -8.37 4.83
C ASP A 25 -6.93 -6.87 4.82
N LEU A 26 -6.23 -6.12 3.97
CA LEU A 26 -6.48 -4.70 3.77
C LEU A 26 -7.29 -4.52 2.50
N THR A 27 -8.45 -3.91 2.64
CA THR A 27 -9.29 -3.54 1.51
C THR A 27 -8.79 -2.23 0.91
N VAL A 28 -8.59 -2.22 -0.40
CA VAL A 28 -8.18 -1.03 -1.15
C VAL A 28 -9.26 -0.70 -2.17
N ARG A 29 -9.70 0.55 -2.17
CA ARG A 29 -10.66 1.08 -3.15
C ARG A 29 -9.97 2.11 -4.04
N PHE A 30 -9.97 1.89 -5.34
CA PHE A 30 -9.48 2.83 -6.34
C PHE A 30 -10.63 3.70 -6.84
N SER A 31 -10.87 4.81 -6.14
CA SER A 31 -11.93 5.76 -6.50
C SER A 31 -11.62 6.61 -7.74
N HIS A 32 -10.36 6.65 -8.16
CA HIS A 32 -9.93 7.37 -9.37
C HIS A 32 -10.19 6.60 -10.67
N LEU A 33 -10.62 5.33 -10.59
CA LEU A 33 -10.98 4.52 -11.76
C LEU A 33 -12.47 4.63 -12.01
N ASP A 34 -12.87 4.55 -13.28
CA ASP A 34 -14.27 4.49 -13.70
C ASP A 34 -14.50 3.18 -14.49
N PRO A 35 -15.26 2.19 -13.95
CA PRO A 35 -15.90 2.18 -12.63
C PRO A 35 -14.91 2.01 -11.46
N PRO A 36 -15.27 2.45 -10.23
CA PRO A 36 -14.40 2.33 -9.06
C PRO A 36 -14.14 0.87 -8.74
N LEU A 37 -12.86 0.52 -8.59
CA LEU A 37 -12.43 -0.86 -8.36
C LEU A 37 -12.07 -1.06 -6.89
N GLN A 38 -12.56 -2.14 -6.28
CA GLN A 38 -12.17 -2.53 -4.93
C GLN A 38 -11.49 -3.90 -4.96
N ILE A 39 -10.33 -3.99 -4.30
CA ILE A 39 -9.58 -5.23 -4.14
C ILE A 39 -9.26 -5.46 -2.66
N THR A 40 -9.22 -6.72 -2.27
CA THR A 40 -8.81 -7.12 -0.92
C THR A 40 -7.45 -7.80 -1.02
N ASN A 41 -6.45 -7.24 -0.34
CA ASN A 41 -5.08 -7.74 -0.37
C ASN A 41 -4.65 -8.16 1.03
N GLY A 42 -4.07 -9.36 1.14
CA GLY A 42 -3.43 -9.78 2.38
C GLY A 42 -2.28 -8.87 2.78
N THR A 43 -2.06 -8.74 4.08
CA THR A 43 -0.89 -8.04 4.63
C THR A 43 0.16 -9.04 5.10
N ARG A 44 1.42 -8.66 4.97
CA ARG A 44 2.58 -9.41 5.42
C ARG A 44 3.36 -8.56 6.41
N ARG A 45 3.83 -9.21 7.48
CA ARG A 45 4.79 -8.63 8.40
C ARG A 45 6.20 -8.84 7.86
N GLU A 46 6.91 -7.75 7.61
CA GLU A 46 8.32 -7.74 7.27
C GLU A 46 9.14 -7.32 8.49
N ARG A 47 10.23 -8.06 8.76
CA ARG A 47 11.17 -7.68 9.80
C ARG A 47 12.02 -6.52 9.27
N ARG A 48 12.06 -5.42 10.00
CA ARG A 48 12.93 -4.28 9.72
C ARG A 48 14.07 -4.31 10.71
N GLU A 49 15.28 -4.58 10.24
CA GLU A 49 16.49 -4.31 11.02
C GLU A 49 17.03 -2.95 10.61
N ARG A 50 17.03 -1.99 11.54
CA ARG A 50 17.68 -0.69 11.32
C ARG A 50 18.58 -0.39 12.51
N LYS A 51 19.89 -0.28 12.29
CA LYS A 51 20.91 0.07 13.30
C LYS A 51 20.72 -0.67 14.64
N GLY A 52 20.62 -2.01 14.60
CA GLY A 52 20.54 -2.84 15.81
C GLY A 52 19.17 -2.90 16.52
N LYS A 53 18.15 -2.17 16.03
CA LYS A 53 16.76 -2.33 16.52
C LYS A 53 15.96 -3.20 15.55
N ALA A 54 15.43 -4.31 16.07
CA ALA A 54 14.44 -5.13 15.38
C ALA A 54 13.08 -4.44 15.51
N GLY A 55 12.56 -3.97 14.38
CA GLY A 55 11.20 -3.46 14.24
C GLY A 55 10.40 -4.32 13.27
N PHE A 56 9.10 -4.06 13.22
CA PHE A 56 8.22 -4.65 12.22
C PHE A 56 7.75 -3.57 11.25
N ARG A 57 7.55 -3.97 10.01
CA ARG A 57 6.86 -3.19 8.97
C ARG A 57 5.81 -4.07 8.35
N TYR A 58 4.83 -3.43 7.73
CA TYR A 58 3.73 -4.13 7.07
C TYR A 58 3.73 -3.79 5.59
N ALA A 59 3.49 -4.81 4.78
CA ALA A 59 3.44 -4.70 3.34
C ALA A 59 2.29 -5.51 2.77
N LEU A 60 1.83 -5.17 1.56
CA LEU A 60 0.83 -5.98 0.87
C LEU A 60 1.49 -7.23 0.28
N THR A 61 0.84 -8.39 0.42
CA THR A 61 1.32 -9.68 -0.12
C THR A 61 1.32 -9.71 -1.65
N SER A 62 0.41 -8.99 -2.29
CA SER A 62 0.23 -8.98 -3.75
C SER A 62 0.33 -7.56 -4.33
N TRP A 63 1.45 -6.89 -4.12
CA TRP A 63 1.69 -5.54 -4.65
C TRP A 63 1.53 -5.43 -6.17
N LYS A 64 1.99 -6.41 -6.95
CA LYS A 64 1.81 -6.41 -8.41
C LYS A 64 0.34 -6.37 -8.81
N LYS A 65 -0.54 -7.08 -8.07
CA LYS A 65 -2.00 -7.03 -8.30
C LYS A 65 -2.55 -5.65 -7.97
N PHE A 66 -2.09 -5.04 -6.88
CA PHE A 66 -2.49 -3.67 -6.51
C PHE A 66 -2.09 -2.65 -7.58
N MET A 67 -0.84 -2.65 -8.03
CA MET A 67 -0.39 -1.68 -9.06
C MET A 67 -1.16 -1.86 -10.35
N LYS A 68 -1.35 -3.12 -10.79
CA LYS A 68 -2.11 -3.42 -12.00
C LYS A 68 -3.58 -2.99 -11.87
N ALA A 69 -4.20 -3.25 -10.73
CA ALA A 69 -5.59 -2.87 -10.45
C ALA A 69 -5.76 -1.35 -10.44
N GLY A 70 -4.86 -0.63 -9.76
CA GLY A 70 -4.90 0.83 -9.67
C GLY A 70 -4.31 1.58 -10.87
N MET A 71 -3.86 0.88 -11.92
CA MET A 71 -3.11 1.46 -13.05
C MET A 71 -1.91 2.33 -12.61
N ILE A 72 -1.28 1.98 -11.48
CA ILE A 72 -0.16 2.72 -10.87
C ILE A 72 1.16 2.18 -11.43
N LYS A 73 2.05 3.08 -11.86
CA LYS A 73 3.43 2.76 -12.25
C LYS A 73 4.40 3.07 -11.12
N VAL A 74 5.57 2.44 -11.17
CA VAL A 74 6.67 2.77 -10.26
C VAL A 74 7.05 4.24 -10.45
N CYS A 75 7.31 4.94 -9.33
CA CYS A 75 7.52 6.38 -9.21
C CYS A 75 6.27 7.28 -9.26
N ASP A 76 5.09 6.77 -9.63
CA ASP A 76 3.87 7.58 -9.60
C ASP A 76 3.55 8.06 -8.18
N GLN A 77 3.02 9.28 -8.08
CA GLN A 77 2.54 9.82 -6.81
C GLN A 77 1.10 9.38 -6.59
N VAL A 78 0.87 8.63 -5.51
CA VAL A 78 -0.45 8.11 -5.16
C VAL A 78 -0.99 8.89 -3.97
N HIS A 79 -2.11 9.57 -4.16
CA HIS A 79 -2.89 10.18 -3.09
C HIS A 79 -3.90 9.16 -2.59
N PHE A 80 -3.82 8.86 -1.29
CA PHE A 80 -4.70 7.92 -0.64
C PHE A 80 -5.16 8.47 0.71
N SER A 81 -6.36 8.06 1.10
CA SER A 81 -6.94 8.25 2.41
C SER A 81 -7.26 6.88 3.02
N PHE A 82 -7.03 6.72 4.32
CA PHE A 82 -7.39 5.50 5.03
C PHE A 82 -8.57 5.78 5.95
N ASN A 83 -9.66 5.05 5.76
CA ASN A 83 -10.81 5.11 6.65
C ASN A 83 -10.66 4.03 7.71
N GLU A 84 -10.50 4.45 8.98
CA GLU A 84 -10.31 3.55 10.11
C GLU A 84 -11.57 2.73 10.43
N ASN A 85 -12.77 3.30 10.23
CA ASN A 85 -14.03 2.61 10.54
C ASN A 85 -14.25 1.42 9.60
N ASP A 86 -14.14 1.68 8.30
CA ASP A 86 -14.36 0.67 7.27
C ASP A 86 -13.09 -0.18 6.99
N GLN A 87 -11.95 0.20 7.55
CA GLN A 87 -10.64 -0.41 7.27
C GLN A 87 -10.30 -0.42 5.77
N VAL A 88 -10.73 0.63 5.05
CA VAL A 88 -10.55 0.76 3.60
C VAL A 88 -9.52 1.85 3.28
N LEU A 89 -8.50 1.46 2.51
CA LEU A 89 -7.56 2.38 1.88
C LEU A 89 -8.14 2.87 0.55
N THR A 90 -8.60 4.11 0.50
CA THR A 90 -9.10 4.71 -0.74
C THR A 90 -7.97 5.42 -1.47
N VAL A 91 -7.68 5.01 -2.71
CA VAL A 91 -6.79 5.72 -3.64
C VAL A 91 -7.63 6.73 -4.42
N GLU A 92 -7.51 7.99 -4.03
CA GLU A 92 -8.30 9.11 -4.56
C GLU A 92 -7.74 9.63 -5.87
N ARG A 93 -6.41 9.61 -6.04
CA ARG A 93 -5.76 10.11 -7.25
C ARG A 93 -4.40 9.47 -7.44
N VAL A 94 -4.05 9.21 -8.69
CA VAL A 94 -2.70 8.80 -9.11
C VAL A 94 -2.17 9.87 -10.07
N VAL A 95 -1.02 10.45 -9.73
CA VAL A 95 -0.32 11.43 -10.55
C VAL A 95 0.87 10.72 -11.19
N PRO A 96 0.86 10.54 -12.52
CA PRO A 96 1.94 9.83 -13.20
C PRO A 96 3.25 10.61 -13.06
N TYR A 97 4.33 9.89 -12.78
CA TYR A 97 5.65 10.50 -12.73
C TYR A 97 6.11 10.88 -14.14
N VAL A 98 6.17 12.18 -14.40
CA VAL A 98 6.77 12.72 -15.63
C VAL A 98 8.24 12.98 -15.36
N ARG A 99 9.10 12.09 -15.86
CA ARG A 99 10.55 12.28 -15.83
C ARG A 99 10.86 13.47 -16.74
N ARG A 100 11.18 14.63 -16.16
CA ARG A 100 11.69 15.77 -16.92
C ARG A 100 13.07 15.38 -17.44
N THR A 101 13.16 15.03 -18.71
CA THR A 101 14.44 14.93 -19.42
C THR A 101 14.96 16.36 -19.53
N ASN A 102 16.12 16.62 -18.91
CA ASN A 102 16.86 17.88 -19.05
C ASN A 102 17.85 17.73 -20.21
#